data_AF-Q59WC4-F1
#
_entry.id   AF-Q59WC4-F1
#
_cell.length_a   1.000
_cell.length_b   1.000
_cell.length_c   1.000
_cell.angle_alpha   90.00
_cell.angle_beta   90.00
_cell.angle_gamma   90.00
#
_symmetry.space_group_name_H-M   'P 1'
#
loop_
_entity.id
_entity.type
_entity.pdbx_description
1 polymer ?
#
loop_
_entity_poly.entity_id
_entity_poly.type
_entity_poly.pdbx_seq_one_letter_code
_entity_poly.pdbx_strand_id
1 'polypeptide(L)'
;MNSLTDLPIDLLQRIIEETNRLDNHKNPSYSSLFSLSQTCRFFNRLINQVLYQHITIYDNDNKSIIQTTNQTYIHIDHLSKFIEGLSMSNFQYIKSIHIHCKSNFSSFNYDSLYTKLNQYWSYLNHPIEFINFDVENIRQKQSLDQFLSNNNCTNIMEENDEVGGVCDIHSSVSKLCNLSNLSILKVQELNQIPCHNPNLKNLNLFIEGNFMDEYIKDRVLNLEQLEILQLNTTLSTKVFVNSNINCPNLEKLSICYCHSLRESPLTFSQFAAIDFGKLIELELKLNCFHRDCDCINQFYNDLTKAQHANEFNNLQKLSIINYKSKNSSNNLCQYNYVINCQLESIFRKFPKLDYLYFNLNEFTKNDQFKINWAKFAESLQILKNLKTLIIYDFFNYWLPSMKSNQATSEILLNNCKCVECNQRRSAFNSMAEYDAANNYVHNFKNYTEPELSAESGNEYQPILLNKKCNAKLLWFIFSQLQSQQFKQSPIYSMNLSYFREDKELFSQFQELFKHNCLNNLCNDIKIGNNNTKTINLGGIVN
;
A
#
# COMPACT_ATOMS: atom_id res chain seq x y z
N MET A 1 -35.19 26.50 -32.28
CA MET A 1 -35.06 25.37 -31.32
C MET A 1 -33.58 25.03 -31.29
N ASN A 2 -32.90 25.25 -30.16
CA ASN A 2 -31.50 24.86 -30.03
C ASN A 2 -31.44 23.34 -30.10
N SER A 3 -30.71 22.82 -31.08
CA SER A 3 -30.39 21.41 -31.15
C SER A 3 -29.58 21.02 -29.91
N LEU A 4 -29.62 19.75 -29.50
CA LEU A 4 -28.71 19.22 -28.47
C LEU A 4 -27.22 19.49 -28.79
N THR A 5 -26.89 19.70 -30.08
CA THR A 5 -25.55 20.11 -30.54
C THR A 5 -25.18 21.56 -30.23
N ASP A 6 -26.15 22.40 -29.88
CA ASP A 6 -25.97 23.84 -29.64
C ASP A 6 -25.80 24.16 -28.15
N LEU A 7 -25.85 23.13 -27.28
CA LEU A 7 -25.59 23.30 -25.86
C LEU A 7 -24.09 23.54 -25.61
N PRO A 8 -23.73 24.55 -24.80
CA PRO A 8 -22.37 24.72 -24.28
C PRO A 8 -21.79 23.42 -23.70
N ILE A 9 -20.51 23.17 -23.93
CA ILE A 9 -19.82 21.95 -23.48
C ILE A 9 -19.93 21.75 -21.95
N ASP A 10 -19.91 22.84 -21.18
CA ASP A 10 -20.06 22.82 -19.72
C ASP A 10 -21.43 22.29 -19.27
N LEU A 11 -22.49 22.57 -20.05
CA LEU A 11 -23.83 22.04 -19.77
C LEU A 11 -23.91 20.55 -20.12
N LEU A 12 -23.29 20.11 -21.21
CA LEU A 12 -23.22 18.69 -21.57
C LEU A 12 -22.43 17.89 -20.53
N GLN A 13 -21.31 18.44 -20.03
CA GLN A 13 -20.52 17.85 -18.96
C GLN A 13 -21.34 17.74 -17.66
N ARG A 14 -22.06 18.80 -17.28
CA ARG A 14 -22.99 18.74 -16.13
C ARG A 14 -24.06 17.67 -16.27
N ILE A 15 -24.64 17.49 -17.45
CA ILE A 15 -25.64 16.43 -17.70
C ILE A 15 -25.00 15.06 -17.46
N ILE A 16 -23.78 14.84 -17.95
CA ILE A 16 -23.04 13.58 -17.77
C ILE A 16 -22.70 13.35 -16.30
N GLU A 17 -22.20 14.38 -15.60
CA GLU A 17 -21.87 14.32 -14.16
C GLU A 17 -23.11 14.00 -13.32
N GLU A 18 -24.23 14.65 -13.57
CA GLU A 18 -25.50 14.38 -12.88
C GLU A 18 -26.05 12.98 -13.21
N THR A 19 -25.96 12.56 -14.47
CA THR A 19 -26.38 11.20 -14.89
C THR A 19 -25.52 10.13 -14.22
N ASN A 20 -24.19 10.33 -14.16
CA ASN A 20 -23.26 9.43 -13.49
C ASN A 20 -23.52 9.40 -11.97
N ARG A 21 -23.80 10.56 -11.36
CA ARG A 21 -24.15 10.67 -9.94
C ARG A 21 -25.41 9.87 -9.61
N LEU A 22 -26.42 9.91 -10.48
CA LEU A 22 -27.66 9.17 -10.31
C LEU A 22 -27.45 7.64 -10.42
N ASP A 23 -26.64 7.18 -11.38
CA ASP A 23 -26.32 5.76 -11.54
C ASP A 23 -25.53 5.19 -10.34
N ASN A 24 -24.61 5.97 -9.75
CA ASN A 24 -23.72 5.50 -8.67
C ASN A 24 -24.40 5.28 -7.30
N HIS A 25 -25.64 5.73 -7.08
CA HIS A 25 -26.24 5.73 -5.75
C HIS A 25 -26.61 4.34 -5.17
N LYS A 26 -26.70 3.26 -5.97
CA LYS A 26 -27.13 1.93 -5.47
C LYS A 26 -26.39 0.73 -6.07
N ASN A 27 -25.91 0.85 -7.30
CA ASN A 27 -25.08 -0.11 -8.02
C ASN A 27 -24.59 0.64 -9.26
N PRO A 28 -23.31 0.63 -9.63
CA PRO A 28 -22.87 1.22 -10.89
C PRO A 28 -23.37 0.34 -12.05
N SER A 29 -24.66 0.49 -12.37
CA SER A 29 -25.17 0.17 -13.68
C SER A 29 -24.92 1.43 -14.48
N TYR A 30 -23.94 1.44 -15.38
CA TYR A 30 -23.73 2.58 -16.30
C TYR A 30 -24.86 2.67 -17.34
N SER A 31 -26.09 2.28 -16.98
CA SER A 31 -27.22 2.08 -17.88
C SER A 31 -27.78 3.40 -18.37
N SER A 32 -27.83 4.43 -17.51
CA SER A 32 -28.29 5.77 -17.89
C SER A 32 -27.24 6.46 -18.76
N LEU A 33 -25.95 6.36 -18.39
CA LEU A 33 -24.86 6.86 -19.23
C LEU A 33 -24.81 6.16 -20.59
N PHE A 34 -24.96 4.84 -20.62
CA PHE A 34 -24.99 4.09 -21.87
C PHE A 34 -26.17 4.50 -22.75
N SER A 35 -27.37 4.65 -22.18
CA SER A 35 -28.56 5.11 -22.90
C SER A 35 -28.33 6.52 -23.46
N LEU A 36 -27.75 7.42 -22.67
CA LEU A 36 -27.41 8.78 -23.10
C LEU A 36 -26.38 8.77 -24.25
N SER A 37 -25.40 7.85 -24.21
CA SER A 37 -24.39 7.68 -25.26
C SER A 37 -24.97 7.27 -26.61
N GLN A 38 -26.18 6.68 -26.64
CA GLN A 38 -26.86 6.30 -27.88
C GLN A 38 -27.64 7.45 -28.52
N THR A 39 -27.88 8.54 -27.78
CA THR A 39 -28.76 9.63 -28.26
C THR A 39 -28.11 10.47 -29.37
N CYS A 40 -26.80 10.73 -29.29
CA CYS A 40 -26.07 11.46 -30.33
C CYS A 40 -24.55 11.18 -30.27
N ARG A 41 -23.84 11.53 -31.36
CA ARG A 41 -22.38 11.36 -31.48
C ARG A 41 -21.57 12.16 -30.44
N PHE A 42 -22.06 13.33 -30.02
CA PHE A 42 -21.38 14.17 -29.04
C PHE A 42 -21.44 13.56 -27.64
N PHE A 43 -22.62 13.13 -27.19
CA PHE A 43 -22.75 12.37 -25.95
C PHE A 43 -21.97 11.07 -26.00
N ASN A 44 -22.03 10.34 -27.12
CA ASN A 44 -21.22 9.13 -27.29
C ASN A 44 -19.73 9.38 -27.03
N ARG A 45 -19.17 10.44 -27.63
CA ARG A 45 -17.76 10.81 -27.45
C ARG A 45 -17.43 11.20 -26.01
N LEU A 46 -18.22 12.11 -25.42
CA LEU A 46 -17.96 12.61 -24.06
C LEU A 46 -18.14 11.51 -23.00
N ILE A 47 -19.14 10.65 -23.17
CA ILE A 47 -19.39 9.54 -22.24
C ILE A 47 -18.31 8.47 -22.38
N ASN A 48 -17.85 8.16 -23.61
CA ASN A 48 -16.71 7.26 -23.79
C ASN A 48 -15.43 7.81 -23.13
N GLN A 49 -15.21 9.12 -23.15
CA GLN A 49 -14.09 9.73 -22.43
C GLN A 49 -14.15 9.52 -20.91
N VAL A 50 -15.36 9.49 -20.33
CA VAL A 50 -15.57 9.22 -18.90
C VAL A 50 -15.47 7.73 -18.59
N LEU A 51 -16.16 6.88 -19.36
CA LEU A 51 -16.24 5.44 -19.10
C LEU A 51 -14.90 4.73 -19.34
N TYR A 52 -14.16 5.08 -20.41
CA TYR A 52 -12.91 4.39 -20.72
C TYR A 52 -11.73 4.88 -19.88
N GLN A 53 -11.84 6.00 -19.16
CA GLN A 53 -10.70 6.67 -18.53
C GLN A 53 -9.93 5.78 -17.55
N HIS A 54 -10.65 5.10 -16.66
CA HIS A 54 -10.08 4.30 -15.58
C HIS A 54 -10.84 2.98 -15.47
N ILE A 55 -10.28 1.91 -16.01
CA ILE A 55 -10.93 0.60 -16.05
C ILE A 55 -10.44 -0.26 -14.88
N THR A 56 -11.37 -0.85 -14.14
CA THR A 56 -11.08 -1.81 -13.07
C THR A 56 -11.78 -3.13 -13.34
N ILE A 57 -11.02 -4.20 -13.57
CA ILE A 57 -11.53 -5.56 -13.78
C ILE A 57 -11.60 -6.26 -12.42
N TYR A 58 -12.70 -6.94 -12.09
CA TYR A 58 -12.89 -7.58 -10.79
C TYR A 58 -13.64 -8.91 -10.88
N ASP A 59 -13.48 -9.76 -9.87
CA ASP A 59 -14.17 -11.05 -9.71
C ASP A 59 -15.19 -11.02 -8.56
N ASN A 60 -15.91 -12.13 -8.36
CA ASN A 60 -16.90 -12.26 -7.29
C ASN A 60 -16.30 -12.00 -5.89
N ASP A 61 -15.08 -12.47 -5.65
CA ASP A 61 -14.39 -12.32 -4.36
C ASP A 61 -14.02 -10.86 -4.07
N ASN A 62 -13.85 -10.04 -5.11
CA ASN A 62 -13.44 -8.65 -5.01
C ASN A 62 -14.55 -7.64 -5.30
N LYS A 63 -15.83 -8.06 -5.36
CA LYS A 63 -16.99 -7.17 -5.58
C LYS A 63 -17.06 -5.97 -4.62
N SER A 64 -16.48 -6.09 -3.43
CA SER A 64 -16.40 -5.00 -2.44
C SER A 64 -15.48 -3.84 -2.83
N ILE A 65 -14.69 -3.94 -3.90
CA ILE A 65 -13.93 -2.78 -4.43
C ILE A 65 -14.79 -1.77 -5.17
N ILE A 66 -16.01 -2.17 -5.56
CA ILE A 66 -16.90 -1.31 -6.33
C ILE A 66 -17.27 -0.14 -5.44
N GLN A 67 -16.63 1.00 -5.68
CA GLN A 67 -16.90 2.25 -4.99
C GLN A 67 -17.69 3.19 -5.92
N THR A 68 -18.28 4.25 -5.35
CA THR A 68 -18.93 5.34 -6.10
C THR A 68 -17.90 6.31 -6.71
N THR A 69 -16.80 5.79 -7.26
CA THR A 69 -15.68 6.58 -7.80
C THR A 69 -15.80 6.81 -9.31
N ASN A 70 -14.95 7.68 -9.86
CA ASN A 70 -14.83 7.95 -11.30
C ASN A 70 -14.11 6.82 -12.06
N GLN A 71 -14.43 5.57 -11.75
CA GLN A 71 -13.86 4.37 -12.39
C GLN A 71 -14.96 3.56 -13.04
N THR A 72 -14.63 2.87 -14.13
CA THR A 72 -15.50 1.88 -14.75
C THR A 72 -15.11 0.48 -14.32
N TYR A 73 -16.04 -0.16 -13.62
CA TYR A 73 -15.88 -1.51 -13.10
C TYR A 73 -16.42 -2.54 -14.08
N ILE A 74 -15.58 -3.50 -14.47
CA ILE A 74 -15.90 -4.58 -15.40
C ILE A 74 -15.77 -5.91 -14.65
N HIS A 75 -16.88 -6.63 -14.48
CA HIS A 75 -16.80 -7.99 -13.96
C HIS A 75 -16.03 -8.88 -14.94
N ILE A 76 -15.23 -9.81 -14.44
CA ILE A 76 -14.36 -10.68 -15.23
C ILE A 76 -15.12 -11.46 -16.31
N ASP A 77 -16.37 -11.87 -16.04
CA ASP A 77 -17.25 -12.54 -17.01
C ASP A 77 -17.64 -11.66 -18.22
N HIS A 78 -17.39 -10.36 -18.15
CA HIS A 78 -17.66 -9.38 -19.22
C HIS A 78 -16.38 -8.85 -19.87
N LEU A 79 -15.21 -9.35 -19.46
CA LEU A 79 -13.92 -8.92 -19.99
C LEU A 79 -13.81 -9.17 -21.51
N SER A 80 -14.29 -10.31 -22.01
CA SER A 80 -14.28 -10.62 -23.45
C SER A 80 -15.06 -9.59 -24.27
N LYS A 81 -16.29 -9.25 -23.84
CA LYS A 81 -17.13 -8.23 -24.47
C LYS A 81 -16.47 -6.85 -24.47
N PHE A 82 -15.80 -6.50 -23.37
CA PHE A 82 -15.04 -5.26 -23.31
C PHE A 82 -13.91 -5.24 -24.34
N ILE A 83 -13.11 -6.31 -24.42
CA ILE A 83 -12.00 -6.44 -25.36
C ILE A 83 -12.49 -6.39 -26.82
N GLU A 84 -13.60 -7.05 -27.13
CA GLU A 84 -14.24 -7.00 -28.45
C GLU A 84 -14.70 -5.58 -28.80
N GLY A 85 -15.23 -4.83 -27.83
CA GLY A 85 -15.65 -3.45 -27.99
C GLY A 85 -14.52 -2.42 -28.04
N LEU A 86 -13.27 -2.80 -27.74
CA LEU A 86 -12.12 -1.91 -27.90
C LEU A 86 -11.84 -1.66 -29.39
N SER A 87 -11.70 -0.38 -29.72
CA SER A 87 -11.33 0.17 -31.02
C SER A 87 -10.16 1.15 -30.83
N MET A 88 -9.45 1.49 -31.90
CA MET A 88 -8.36 2.48 -31.79
C MET A 88 -8.85 3.84 -31.25
N SER A 89 -10.11 4.22 -31.53
CA SER A 89 -10.66 5.50 -31.08
C SER A 89 -10.96 5.53 -29.58
N ASN A 90 -11.55 4.48 -29.01
CA ASN A 90 -11.84 4.46 -27.57
C ASN A 90 -10.60 4.08 -26.73
N PHE A 91 -9.64 3.37 -27.33
CA PHE A 91 -8.37 3.04 -26.68
C PHE A 91 -7.60 4.29 -26.22
N GLN A 92 -7.60 5.36 -27.01
CA GLN A 92 -6.96 6.64 -26.68
C GLN A 92 -7.54 7.34 -25.44
N TYR A 93 -8.72 6.93 -24.96
CA TYR A 93 -9.31 7.48 -23.74
C TYR A 93 -8.83 6.79 -22.47
N ILE A 94 -8.26 5.59 -22.58
CA ILE A 94 -7.88 4.77 -21.42
C ILE A 94 -6.62 5.33 -20.78
N LYS A 95 -6.70 5.81 -19.55
CA LYS A 95 -5.52 6.22 -18.79
C LYS A 95 -4.98 5.11 -17.91
N SER A 96 -5.85 4.27 -17.36
CA SER A 96 -5.44 3.14 -16.53
C SER A 96 -6.32 1.91 -16.69
N ILE A 97 -5.71 0.73 -16.51
CA ILE A 97 -6.39 -0.57 -16.43
C ILE A 97 -5.84 -1.30 -15.20
N HIS A 98 -6.71 -1.60 -14.24
CA HIS A 98 -6.36 -2.36 -13.04
C HIS A 98 -7.09 -3.70 -13.02
N ILE A 99 -6.36 -4.81 -12.90
CA ILE A 99 -6.93 -6.14 -12.67
C ILE A 99 -6.95 -6.42 -11.18
N HIS A 100 -8.13 -6.47 -10.58
CA HIS A 100 -8.39 -6.76 -9.17
C HIS A 100 -9.01 -8.14 -8.94
N CYS A 101 -8.68 -9.12 -9.79
CA CYS A 101 -9.07 -10.51 -9.60
C CYS A 101 -8.03 -11.19 -8.71
N LYS A 102 -8.33 -11.35 -7.42
CA LYS A 102 -7.40 -11.92 -6.42
C LYS A 102 -7.87 -13.28 -5.90
N SER A 103 -8.80 -13.95 -6.60
CA SER A 103 -9.33 -15.23 -6.16
C SER A 103 -8.22 -16.27 -6.01
N ASN A 104 -8.16 -16.94 -4.87
CA ASN A 104 -7.24 -18.08 -4.66
C ASN A 104 -7.69 -19.35 -5.41
N PHE A 105 -8.92 -19.36 -5.93
CA PHE A 105 -9.55 -20.55 -6.49
C PHE A 105 -9.74 -20.48 -8.01
N SER A 106 -9.65 -19.28 -8.59
CA SER A 106 -9.95 -19.03 -10.00
C SER A 106 -8.69 -18.57 -10.72
N SER A 107 -8.29 -19.26 -11.78
CA SER A 107 -7.24 -18.79 -12.68
C SER A 107 -7.88 -18.11 -13.90
N PHE A 108 -7.61 -16.83 -14.06
CA PHE A 108 -8.11 -16.05 -15.19
C PHE A 108 -7.03 -15.89 -16.26
N ASN A 109 -7.44 -15.82 -17.53
CA ASN A 109 -6.55 -15.59 -18.65
C ASN A 109 -6.77 -14.18 -19.24
N TYR A 110 -5.71 -13.38 -19.29
CA TYR A 110 -5.73 -12.01 -19.84
C TYR A 110 -5.01 -11.89 -21.21
N ASP A 111 -4.59 -13.00 -21.83
CA ASP A 111 -3.85 -13.03 -23.10
C ASP A 111 -4.55 -12.22 -24.21
N SER A 112 -5.88 -12.30 -24.28
CA SER A 112 -6.67 -11.54 -25.26
C SER A 112 -6.59 -10.02 -25.04
N LEU A 113 -6.57 -9.59 -23.77
CA LEU A 113 -6.35 -8.18 -23.43
C LEU A 113 -4.94 -7.77 -23.81
N TYR A 114 -3.92 -8.53 -23.39
CA TYR A 114 -2.51 -8.23 -23.68
C TYR A 114 -2.24 -8.15 -25.18
N THR A 115 -2.81 -9.08 -25.95
CA THR A 115 -2.72 -9.10 -27.42
C THR A 115 -3.35 -7.84 -28.03
N LYS A 116 -4.53 -7.44 -27.56
CA LYS A 116 -5.23 -6.24 -28.05
C LYS A 116 -4.43 -4.96 -27.74
N LEU A 117 -3.88 -4.85 -26.52
CA LEU A 117 -3.00 -3.74 -26.13
C LEU A 117 -1.75 -3.71 -27.04
N ASN A 118 -1.07 -4.84 -27.19
CA ASN A 118 0.11 -4.98 -28.02
C ASN A 118 -0.15 -4.61 -29.49
N GLN A 119 -1.31 -5.00 -30.02
CA GLN A 119 -1.75 -4.65 -31.36
C GLN A 119 -1.94 -3.14 -31.48
N TYR A 120 -2.71 -2.51 -30.59
CA TYR A 120 -3.04 -1.08 -30.70
C TYR A 120 -1.86 -0.16 -30.46
N TRP A 121 -0.93 -0.54 -29.59
CA TRP A 121 0.34 0.18 -29.43
C TRP A 121 1.27 0.09 -30.64
N SER A 122 1.00 -0.79 -31.61
CA SER A 122 1.69 -0.77 -32.90
C SER A 122 1.26 0.40 -33.79
N TYR A 123 0.09 1.00 -33.51
CA TYR A 123 -0.50 2.08 -34.29
C TYR A 123 -0.60 3.40 -33.51
N LEU A 124 -0.57 3.34 -32.19
CA LEU A 124 -0.80 4.47 -31.29
C LEU A 124 0.29 4.55 -30.23
N ASN A 125 0.92 5.73 -30.09
CA ASN A 125 1.84 6.04 -29.00
C ASN A 125 1.05 6.63 -27.82
N HIS A 126 0.31 5.77 -27.10
CA HIS A 126 -0.63 6.17 -26.06
C HIS A 126 -0.26 5.54 -24.70
N PRO A 127 0.09 6.34 -23.68
CA PRO A 127 0.52 5.81 -22.40
C PRO A 127 -0.65 5.29 -21.56
N ILE A 128 -0.46 4.15 -20.91
CA ILE A 128 -1.44 3.55 -19.98
C ILE A 128 -0.74 3.11 -18.70
N GLU A 129 -1.36 3.39 -17.56
CA GLU A 129 -1.04 2.77 -16.28
C GLU A 129 -1.70 1.39 -16.21
N PHE A 130 -0.92 0.32 -16.26
CA PHE A 130 -1.42 -1.06 -16.24
C PHE A 130 -0.99 -1.76 -14.94
N ILE A 131 -1.94 -2.12 -14.09
CA ILE A 131 -1.66 -2.79 -12.81
C ILE A 131 -2.39 -4.13 -12.77
N ASN A 132 -1.68 -5.22 -12.53
CA ASN A 132 -2.30 -6.54 -12.38
C ASN A 132 -2.15 -7.07 -10.95
N PHE A 133 -3.19 -6.98 -10.14
CA PHE A 133 -3.15 -7.50 -8.77
C PHE A 133 -3.34 -9.02 -8.67
N ASP A 134 -3.60 -9.72 -9.77
CA ASP A 134 -3.71 -11.18 -9.84
C ASP A 134 -2.32 -11.83 -9.83
N VAL A 135 -1.80 -12.06 -8.61
CA VAL A 135 -0.46 -12.58 -8.38
C VAL A 135 -0.26 -13.97 -8.97
N GLU A 136 -1.28 -14.83 -8.88
CA GLU A 136 -1.21 -16.18 -9.42
C GLU A 136 -1.20 -16.16 -10.95
N ASN A 137 -1.97 -15.28 -11.59
CA ASN A 137 -1.85 -15.05 -13.02
C ASN A 137 -0.45 -14.55 -13.41
N ILE A 138 0.09 -13.54 -12.74
CA ILE A 138 1.45 -13.02 -13.05
C ILE A 138 2.50 -14.14 -12.99
N ARG A 139 2.43 -14.98 -11.95
CA ARG A 139 3.36 -16.11 -11.77
C ARG A 139 3.24 -17.16 -12.86
N GLN A 140 2.02 -17.46 -13.32
CA GLN A 140 1.75 -18.55 -14.27
C GLN A 140 1.83 -18.12 -15.75
N LYS A 141 1.41 -16.90 -16.06
CA LYS A 141 1.15 -16.39 -17.42
C LYS A 141 2.01 -15.19 -17.80
N GLN A 142 2.96 -14.81 -16.95
CA GLN A 142 3.85 -13.66 -17.15
C GLN A 142 3.13 -12.32 -17.00
N SER A 143 3.87 -11.27 -16.62
CA SER A 143 3.35 -9.90 -16.58
C SER A 143 3.11 -9.36 -18.00
N LEU A 144 2.32 -8.27 -18.13
CA LEU A 144 2.21 -7.57 -19.40
C LEU A 144 3.60 -7.15 -19.92
N ASP A 145 4.49 -6.73 -19.03
CA ASP A 145 5.86 -6.33 -19.35
C ASP A 145 6.62 -7.48 -20.04
N GLN A 146 6.56 -8.67 -19.45
CA GLN A 146 7.16 -9.88 -20.01
C GLN A 146 6.47 -10.29 -21.33
N PHE A 147 5.14 -10.18 -21.41
CA PHE A 147 4.40 -10.44 -22.65
C PHE A 147 4.88 -9.52 -23.77
N LEU A 148 5.02 -8.22 -23.51
CA LEU A 148 5.51 -7.25 -24.48
C LEU A 148 6.96 -7.52 -24.88
N SER A 149 7.83 -7.81 -23.91
CA SER A 149 9.23 -8.15 -24.18
C SER A 149 9.38 -9.40 -25.05
N ASN A 150 8.56 -10.43 -24.82
CA ASN A 150 8.63 -11.70 -25.56
C ASN A 150 7.98 -11.61 -26.95
N ASN A 151 6.83 -10.93 -27.07
CA ASN A 151 6.07 -10.90 -28.32
C ASN A 151 6.44 -9.75 -29.27
N ASN A 152 7.26 -8.78 -28.82
CA ASN A 152 7.85 -7.78 -29.72
C ASN A 152 9.25 -8.20 -30.20
N CYS A 153 9.87 -9.21 -29.59
CA CYS A 153 11.12 -9.82 -30.02
C CYS A 153 10.86 -11.05 -30.90
N THR A 154 10.11 -10.93 -31.99
CA THR A 154 10.18 -11.95 -33.04
C THR A 154 11.57 -11.89 -33.67
N ASN A 155 12.46 -12.77 -33.21
CA ASN A 155 13.69 -13.13 -33.90
C ASN A 155 13.32 -13.52 -35.33
N ILE A 156 13.54 -12.63 -36.30
CA ILE A 156 13.62 -13.03 -37.69
C ILE A 156 14.96 -13.77 -37.81
N MET A 157 14.95 -15.09 -37.62
CA MET A 157 16.03 -15.94 -38.09
C MET A 157 15.82 -16.12 -39.60
N GLU A 158 16.46 -15.30 -40.42
CA GLU A 158 16.66 -15.66 -41.83
C GLU A 158 17.82 -16.67 -41.91
N GLU A 159 17.57 -17.81 -42.57
CA GLU A 159 18.46 -18.97 -42.67
C GLU A 159 19.74 -18.76 -43.50
N ASN A 160 20.18 -17.52 -43.77
CA ASN A 160 21.37 -17.27 -44.58
C ASN A 160 22.37 -16.36 -43.85
N ASP A 161 23.37 -17.01 -43.26
CA ASP A 161 24.76 -16.57 -43.05
C ASP A 161 25.04 -15.06 -43.17
N GLU A 162 24.57 -14.28 -42.18
CA GLU A 162 25.17 -13.03 -41.68
C GLU A 162 24.28 -12.47 -40.56
N VAL A 163 24.24 -13.16 -39.39
CA VAL A 163 23.53 -12.68 -38.20
C VAL A 163 24.37 -11.60 -37.49
N GLY A 164 24.52 -10.47 -38.17
CA GLY A 164 24.83 -9.18 -37.54
C GLY A 164 23.56 -8.36 -37.28
N GLY A 165 22.39 -9.02 -37.31
CA GLY A 165 21.08 -8.43 -37.10
C GLY A 165 21.02 -7.82 -35.70
N VAL A 166 21.47 -6.58 -35.59
CA VAL A 166 21.00 -5.64 -34.58
C VAL A 166 19.49 -5.69 -34.73
N CYS A 167 18.81 -6.47 -33.87
CA CYS A 167 17.41 -6.22 -33.57
C CYS A 167 17.35 -4.71 -33.44
N ASP A 168 16.62 -4.03 -34.31
CA ASP A 168 16.53 -2.59 -34.26
C ASP A 168 15.79 -2.29 -32.95
N ILE A 169 16.58 -2.12 -31.88
CA ILE A 169 16.15 -2.01 -30.48
C ILE A 169 15.04 -0.96 -30.41
N HIS A 170 15.05 0.03 -31.29
CA HIS A 170 14.03 1.05 -31.44
C HIS A 170 12.60 0.55 -31.69
N SER A 171 12.38 -0.59 -32.36
CA SER A 171 11.02 -1.06 -32.71
C SER A 171 10.36 -1.88 -31.60
N SER A 172 11.08 -2.80 -30.96
CA SER A 172 10.55 -3.68 -29.90
C SER A 172 10.51 -3.00 -28.52
N VAL A 173 11.45 -2.07 -28.27
CA VAL A 173 11.51 -1.25 -27.05
C VAL A 173 10.46 -0.12 -27.05
N SER A 174 9.84 0.16 -28.20
CA SER A 174 8.86 1.25 -28.36
C SER A 174 7.60 1.11 -27.51
N LYS A 175 7.11 -0.12 -27.29
CA LYS A 175 5.83 -0.33 -26.57
C LYS A 175 5.97 -0.37 -25.06
N LEU A 176 7.14 -0.77 -24.53
CA LEU A 176 7.44 -0.57 -23.10
C LEU A 176 7.49 0.92 -22.75
N CYS A 177 7.81 1.80 -23.72
CA CYS A 177 7.66 3.25 -23.54
C CYS A 177 6.20 3.70 -23.39
N ASN A 178 5.20 2.86 -23.69
CA ASN A 178 3.79 3.21 -23.45
C ASN A 178 3.30 2.85 -22.04
N LEU A 179 4.14 2.23 -21.21
CA LEU A 179 3.79 1.94 -19.82
C LEU A 179 4.27 3.06 -18.90
N SER A 180 3.34 3.65 -18.14
CA SER A 180 3.71 4.63 -17.11
C SER A 180 4.19 3.97 -15.81
N ASN A 181 3.91 2.69 -15.63
CA ASN A 181 4.39 1.88 -14.52
C ASN A 181 4.95 0.55 -15.05
N LEU A 182 6.06 0.10 -14.48
CA LEU A 182 6.75 -1.13 -14.89
C LEU A 182 7.08 -1.97 -13.66
N SER A 183 6.88 -3.29 -13.76
CA SER A 183 7.22 -4.26 -12.71
C SER A 183 8.24 -5.27 -13.20
N ILE A 184 9.45 -5.18 -12.65
CA ILE A 184 10.58 -6.04 -12.99
C ILE A 184 10.66 -7.20 -12.00
N LEU A 185 10.57 -8.43 -12.52
CA LEU A 185 10.60 -9.65 -11.73
C LEU A 185 11.95 -10.36 -11.83
N LYS A 186 12.73 -10.09 -12.87
CA LYS A 186 14.06 -10.69 -13.09
C LYS A 186 15.10 -9.63 -13.44
N VAL A 187 16.35 -9.85 -13.04
CA VAL A 187 17.47 -8.93 -13.30
C VAL A 187 17.64 -8.66 -14.80
N GLN A 188 17.47 -9.69 -15.63
CA GLN A 188 17.64 -9.58 -17.08
C GLN A 188 16.63 -8.63 -17.74
N GLU A 189 15.46 -8.42 -17.13
CA GLU A 189 14.43 -7.50 -17.63
C GLU A 189 14.87 -6.03 -17.50
N LEU A 190 15.80 -5.71 -16.59
CA LEU A 190 16.40 -4.36 -16.52
C LEU A 190 17.14 -3.99 -17.81
N ASN A 191 17.73 -4.98 -18.49
CA ASN A 191 18.39 -4.77 -19.78
C ASN A 191 17.39 -4.55 -20.94
N GLN A 192 16.10 -4.79 -20.71
CA GLN A 192 15.04 -4.57 -21.70
C GLN A 192 14.40 -3.18 -21.56
N ILE A 193 14.56 -2.51 -20.41
CA ILE A 193 14.05 -1.14 -20.22
C ILE A 193 14.75 -0.22 -21.23
N PRO A 194 14.04 0.62 -22.00
CA PRO A 194 14.68 1.64 -22.83
C PRO A 194 15.63 2.51 -21.99
N CYS A 195 16.81 2.86 -22.53
CA CYS A 195 17.74 3.77 -21.81
C CYS A 195 17.11 5.14 -21.51
N HIS A 196 16.12 5.54 -22.31
CA HIS A 196 15.26 6.70 -22.10
C HIS A 196 13.81 6.28 -22.31
N ASN A 197 13.02 6.23 -21.23
CA ASN A 197 11.58 6.02 -21.29
C ASN A 197 10.88 7.30 -20.83
N PRO A 198 10.30 8.10 -21.76
CA PRO A 198 9.71 9.40 -21.42
C PRO A 198 8.38 9.29 -20.67
N ASN A 199 7.78 8.10 -20.54
CA ASN A 199 6.50 7.93 -19.86
C ASN A 199 6.61 7.15 -18.54
N LEU A 200 7.73 6.47 -18.28
CA LEU A 200 7.92 5.67 -17.07
C LEU A 200 8.01 6.56 -15.83
N LYS A 201 6.94 6.53 -15.02
CA LYS A 201 6.84 7.26 -13.75
C LYS A 201 7.03 6.37 -12.53
N ASN A 202 6.64 5.09 -12.61
CA ASN A 202 6.70 4.15 -11.50
C ASN A 202 7.47 2.87 -11.88
N LEU A 203 8.51 2.53 -11.13
CA LEU A 203 9.30 1.32 -11.31
C LEU A 203 9.27 0.47 -10.04
N ASN A 204 8.70 -0.73 -10.16
CA ASN A 204 8.67 -1.73 -9.10
C ASN A 204 9.69 -2.82 -9.41
N LEU A 205 10.73 -2.94 -8.58
CA LEU A 205 11.66 -4.07 -8.64
C LEU A 205 11.21 -5.11 -7.61
N PHE A 206 10.77 -6.27 -8.10
CA PHE A 206 10.41 -7.45 -7.30
C PHE A 206 11.29 -8.63 -7.72
N ILE A 207 12.61 -8.44 -7.67
CA ILE A 207 13.56 -9.43 -8.14
C ILE A 207 13.72 -10.52 -7.06
N GLU A 208 13.39 -11.75 -7.41
CA GLU A 208 13.62 -12.95 -6.60
C GLU A 208 14.49 -13.94 -7.38
N GLY A 209 15.56 -14.48 -6.77
CA GLY A 209 16.43 -15.46 -7.41
C GLY A 209 17.93 -15.22 -7.21
N ASN A 210 18.74 -15.75 -8.12
CA ASN A 210 20.19 -15.56 -8.11
C ASN A 210 20.57 -14.32 -8.94
N PHE A 211 21.39 -13.44 -8.35
CA PHE A 211 21.98 -12.30 -9.04
C PHE A 211 23.47 -12.56 -9.24
N MET A 212 23.92 -12.47 -10.49
CA MET A 212 25.34 -12.37 -10.84
C MET A 212 25.61 -10.92 -11.23
N ASP A 213 26.62 -10.27 -10.65
CA ASP A 213 26.92 -8.85 -10.92
C ASP A 213 27.15 -8.56 -12.41
N GLU A 214 27.56 -9.57 -13.19
CA GLU A 214 27.79 -9.48 -14.64
C GLU A 214 26.55 -9.02 -15.43
N TYR A 215 25.33 -9.18 -14.90
CA TYR A 215 24.11 -8.80 -15.61
C TYR A 215 23.89 -7.30 -15.76
N ILE A 216 24.60 -6.44 -15.01
CA ILE A 216 24.30 -5.00 -14.92
C ILE A 216 25.51 -4.11 -15.25
N LYS A 217 26.73 -4.66 -15.27
CA LYS A 217 27.97 -3.87 -15.06
C LYS A 217 28.25 -2.71 -16.02
N ASP A 218 27.66 -2.64 -17.20
CA ASP A 218 28.04 -1.62 -18.21
C ASP A 218 26.90 -0.75 -18.71
N ARG A 219 25.66 -0.92 -18.22
CA ARG A 219 24.50 -0.16 -18.72
C ARG A 219 24.10 0.98 -17.80
N VAL A 220 24.20 2.21 -18.31
CA VAL A 220 23.61 3.39 -17.67
C VAL A 220 22.13 3.46 -18.05
N LEU A 221 21.26 3.44 -17.06
CA LEU A 221 19.81 3.65 -17.24
C LEU A 221 19.47 5.05 -16.71
N ASN A 222 19.12 5.97 -17.60
CA ASN A 222 18.72 7.32 -17.21
C ASN A 222 17.19 7.44 -17.21
N LEU A 223 16.59 7.25 -16.04
CA LEU A 223 15.14 7.26 -15.86
C LEU A 223 14.67 8.64 -15.38
N GLU A 224 14.80 9.63 -16.26
CA GLU A 224 14.54 11.04 -15.92
C GLU A 224 13.11 11.34 -15.50
N GLN A 225 12.13 10.58 -15.99
CA GLN A 225 10.70 10.77 -15.68
C GLN A 225 10.24 9.92 -14.49
N LEU A 226 11.15 9.14 -13.89
CA LEU A 226 10.82 8.26 -12.78
C LEU A 226 10.57 9.07 -11.51
N GLU A 227 9.33 9.02 -11.04
CA GLU A 227 8.85 9.66 -9.82
C GLU A 227 8.82 8.68 -8.64
N ILE A 228 8.58 7.39 -8.90
CA ILE A 228 8.39 6.35 -7.87
C ILE A 228 9.31 5.15 -8.14
N LEU A 229 10.13 4.77 -7.15
CA LEU A 229 10.97 3.59 -7.18
C LEU A 229 10.69 2.70 -5.97
N GLN A 230 10.29 1.44 -6.22
CA GLN A 230 10.03 0.46 -5.17
C GLN A 230 10.98 -0.72 -5.27
N LEU A 231 11.92 -0.83 -4.32
CA LEU A 231 12.84 -1.94 -4.19
C LEU A 231 12.23 -2.96 -3.24
N ASN A 232 11.40 -3.87 -3.75
CA ASN A 232 10.52 -4.72 -2.94
C ASN A 232 11.20 -5.91 -2.28
N THR A 233 12.44 -6.23 -2.67
CA THR A 233 13.22 -7.34 -2.11
C THR A 233 14.64 -6.91 -1.79
N THR A 234 15.34 -7.63 -0.90
CA THR A 234 16.78 -7.41 -0.62
C THR A 234 17.60 -7.43 -1.91
N LEU A 235 17.28 -8.35 -2.82
CA LEU A 235 17.98 -8.49 -4.09
C LEU A 235 17.74 -7.29 -5.00
N SER A 236 16.52 -6.77 -5.05
CA SER A 236 16.20 -5.55 -5.78
C SER A 236 17.02 -4.36 -5.28
N THR A 237 17.18 -4.23 -3.96
CA THR A 237 18.04 -3.20 -3.36
C THR A 237 19.50 -3.37 -3.76
N LYS A 238 20.04 -4.60 -3.73
CA LYS A 238 21.43 -4.87 -4.17
C LYS A 238 21.65 -4.58 -5.64
N VAL A 239 20.72 -5.04 -6.47
CA VAL A 239 20.69 -4.80 -7.91
C VAL A 239 20.73 -3.31 -8.18
N PHE A 240 19.89 -2.52 -7.51
CA PHE A 240 19.87 -1.06 -7.65
C PHE A 240 21.20 -0.43 -7.20
N VAL A 241 21.70 -0.76 -6.01
CA VAL A 241 22.96 -0.21 -5.46
C VAL A 241 24.17 -0.55 -6.35
N ASN A 242 24.17 -1.72 -7.00
CA ASN A 242 25.23 -2.16 -7.91
C ASN A 242 24.98 -1.74 -9.38
N SER A 243 23.92 -0.97 -9.65
CA SER A 243 23.57 -0.52 -10.99
C SER A 243 23.93 0.93 -11.25
N ASN A 244 24.05 1.29 -12.53
CA ASN A 244 24.15 2.68 -12.97
C ASN A 244 22.77 3.26 -13.32
N ILE A 245 21.79 3.07 -12.44
CA ILE A 245 20.45 3.67 -12.59
C ILE A 245 20.48 5.09 -12.02
N ASN A 246 20.25 6.08 -12.89
CA ASN A 246 20.03 7.47 -12.50
C ASN A 246 18.52 7.78 -12.50
N CYS A 247 18.03 8.37 -11.42
CA CYS A 247 16.63 8.75 -11.24
C CYS A 247 16.55 10.17 -10.66
N PRO A 248 16.88 11.20 -11.45
CA PRO A 248 17.09 12.55 -10.95
C PRO A 248 15.81 13.25 -10.49
N ASN A 249 14.62 12.76 -10.82
CA ASN A 249 13.32 13.33 -10.43
C ASN A 249 12.54 12.43 -9.47
N LEU A 250 13.24 11.55 -8.74
CA LEU A 250 12.60 10.63 -7.81
C LEU A 250 11.92 11.38 -6.65
N GLU A 251 10.61 11.18 -6.52
CA GLU A 251 9.78 11.76 -5.45
C GLU A 251 9.41 10.72 -4.39
N LYS A 252 9.39 9.44 -4.72
CA LYS A 252 9.01 8.37 -3.80
C LYS A 252 9.98 7.19 -3.88
N LEU A 253 10.48 6.76 -2.73
CA LEU A 253 11.45 5.68 -2.63
C LEU A 253 11.04 4.69 -1.54
N SER A 254 10.97 3.42 -1.91
CA SER A 254 10.83 2.31 -0.96
C SER A 254 12.03 1.40 -1.04
N ILE A 255 12.70 1.18 0.10
CA ILE A 255 13.87 0.32 0.24
C ILE A 255 13.49 -0.90 1.08
N CYS A 256 13.73 -2.10 0.55
CA CYS A 256 13.61 -3.35 1.28
C CYS A 256 14.96 -4.03 1.44
N TYR A 257 15.39 -4.31 2.66
CA TYR A 257 16.64 -5.01 2.91
C TYR A 257 16.59 -5.93 4.13
N CYS A 258 17.12 -7.14 3.96
CA CYS A 258 17.28 -8.11 5.02
C CYS A 258 18.76 -8.52 5.11
N HIS A 259 19.42 -8.09 6.18
CA HIS A 259 20.80 -8.47 6.47
C HIS A 259 20.84 -9.91 7.01
N SER A 260 21.05 -10.87 6.12
CA SER A 260 21.16 -12.31 6.41
C SER A 260 22.60 -12.81 6.33
N LEU A 261 22.85 -14.11 6.56
CA LEU A 261 24.19 -14.70 6.50
C LEU A 261 24.90 -14.52 5.14
N ARG A 262 24.14 -14.37 4.04
CA ARG A 262 24.67 -14.21 2.68
C ARG A 262 24.80 -12.75 2.25
N GLU A 263 24.37 -11.83 3.11
CA GLU A 263 24.27 -10.41 2.78
C GLU A 263 25.20 -9.60 3.67
N SER A 264 25.77 -8.53 3.13
CA SER A 264 26.49 -7.54 3.93
C SER A 264 25.50 -6.61 4.64
N PRO A 265 25.95 -5.85 5.66
CA PRO A 265 25.16 -4.73 6.17
C PRO A 265 24.86 -3.73 5.06
N LEU A 266 23.63 -3.20 5.03
CA LEU A 266 23.28 -2.04 4.21
C LEU A 266 23.79 -0.77 4.90
N THR A 267 24.41 0.13 4.14
CA THR A 267 24.86 1.44 4.63
C THR A 267 24.14 2.55 3.87
N PHE A 268 23.87 3.68 4.54
CA PHE A 268 23.17 4.80 3.90
C PHE A 268 23.95 5.36 2.69
N SER A 269 25.28 5.34 2.73
CA SER A 269 26.17 5.79 1.65
C SER A 269 25.97 5.07 0.31
N GLN A 270 25.39 3.86 0.31
CA GLN A 270 25.08 3.11 -0.91
C GLN A 270 24.01 3.80 -1.78
N PHE A 271 23.27 4.75 -1.21
CA PHE A 271 22.24 5.52 -1.91
C PHE A 271 22.72 6.94 -2.29
N ALA A 272 24.04 7.19 -2.32
CA ALA A 272 24.60 8.50 -2.65
C ALA A 272 24.24 9.02 -4.05
N ALA A 273 23.80 8.14 -4.96
CA ALA A 273 23.30 8.51 -6.29
C ALA A 273 21.89 9.12 -6.28
N ILE A 274 21.16 8.98 -5.16
CA ILE A 274 19.79 9.51 -5.03
C ILE A 274 19.85 10.94 -4.52
N ASP A 275 19.22 11.86 -5.26
CA ASP A 275 18.93 13.21 -4.74
C ASP A 275 17.74 13.14 -3.79
N PHE A 276 18.01 12.94 -2.51
CA PHE A 276 16.98 12.94 -1.48
C PHE A 276 16.22 14.28 -1.40
N GLY A 277 16.79 15.38 -1.93
CA GLY A 277 16.24 16.73 -1.83
C GLY A 277 14.89 16.87 -2.52
N LYS A 278 14.61 16.03 -3.52
CA LYS A 278 13.33 15.96 -4.23
C LYS A 278 12.34 14.96 -3.63
N LEU A 279 12.80 14.11 -2.71
CA LEU A 279 11.99 13.05 -2.15
C LEU A 279 10.86 13.61 -1.28
N ILE A 280 9.63 13.19 -1.57
CA ILE A 280 8.39 13.51 -0.86
C ILE A 280 7.99 12.34 0.04
N GLU A 281 8.21 11.09 -0.39
CA GLU A 281 7.87 9.89 0.39
C GLU A 281 9.07 8.92 0.49
N LEU A 282 9.39 8.49 1.71
CA LEU A 282 10.45 7.52 1.98
C LEU A 282 9.90 6.36 2.81
N GLU A 283 10.19 5.15 2.37
CA GLU A 283 9.87 3.94 3.10
C GLU A 283 11.11 3.06 3.30
N LEU A 284 11.35 2.69 4.56
CA LEU A 284 12.49 1.89 4.97
C LEU A 284 12.01 0.58 5.61
N LYS A 285 12.12 -0.52 4.86
CA LYS A 285 11.81 -1.89 5.29
C LYS A 285 13.10 -2.65 5.55
N LEU A 286 13.60 -2.62 6.78
CA LEU A 286 14.90 -3.18 7.15
C LEU A 286 14.78 -4.27 8.21
N ASN A 287 15.63 -5.30 8.17
CA ASN A 287 15.82 -6.22 9.31
C ASN A 287 17.24 -6.81 9.34
N CYS A 288 17.60 -7.42 10.48
CA CYS A 288 18.89 -8.08 10.70
C CYS A 288 18.71 -9.47 11.33
N PHE A 289 19.41 -10.48 10.78
CA PHE A 289 19.43 -11.85 11.31
C PHE A 289 20.62 -12.14 12.23
N HIS A 290 21.62 -11.27 12.25
CA HIS A 290 22.86 -11.48 12.99
C HIS A 290 22.70 -11.10 14.47
N ARG A 291 23.27 -11.90 15.37
CA ARG A 291 23.16 -11.71 16.82
C ARG A 291 24.05 -10.58 17.33
N ASP A 292 25.23 -10.40 16.73
CA ASP A 292 26.26 -9.45 17.15
C ASP A 292 26.46 -8.36 16.09
N CYS A 293 25.36 -7.76 15.64
CA CYS A 293 25.36 -6.76 14.58
C CYS A 293 24.51 -5.56 14.97
N ASP A 294 24.94 -4.36 14.57
CA ASP A 294 24.27 -3.09 14.89
C ASP A 294 23.83 -2.34 13.62
N CYS A 295 23.64 -3.04 12.49
CA CYS A 295 23.45 -2.42 11.18
C CYS A 295 22.20 -1.54 11.08
N ILE A 296 21.11 -1.83 11.79
CA ILE A 296 19.90 -1.02 11.76
C ILE A 296 20.16 0.32 12.45
N ASN A 297 20.73 0.28 13.66
CA ASN A 297 21.11 1.49 14.38
C ASN A 297 22.13 2.31 13.61
N GLN A 298 23.11 1.64 12.99
CA GLN A 298 24.14 2.29 12.20
C GLN A 298 23.56 2.94 10.94
N PHE A 299 22.64 2.28 10.23
CA PHE A 299 21.96 2.86 9.07
C PHE A 299 21.23 4.16 9.42
N TYR A 300 20.43 4.16 10.50
CA TYR A 300 19.72 5.37 10.94
C TYR A 300 20.68 6.44 11.46
N ASN A 301 21.75 6.06 12.17
CA ASN A 301 22.79 6.99 12.60
C ASN A 301 23.48 7.66 11.41
N ASP A 302 23.82 6.90 10.36
CA ASP A 302 24.44 7.41 9.15
C ASP A 302 23.50 8.34 8.38
N LEU A 303 22.21 7.99 8.30
CA LEU A 303 21.17 8.88 7.77
C LEU A 303 21.16 10.23 8.50
N THR A 304 21.27 10.24 9.84
CA THR A 304 21.34 11.51 10.59
C THR A 304 22.63 12.29 10.35
N LYS A 305 23.72 11.63 9.95
CA LYS A 305 25.05 12.22 9.73
C LYS A 305 25.31 12.61 8.27
N ALA A 306 24.43 12.27 7.34
CA ALA A 306 24.56 12.66 5.95
C ALA A 306 24.88 14.16 5.85
N GLN A 307 26.01 14.47 5.20
CA GLN A 307 26.70 15.77 5.30
C GLN A 307 25.87 16.92 4.72
N HIS A 308 24.95 16.64 3.80
CA HIS A 308 24.07 17.65 3.25
C HIS A 308 22.82 17.77 4.13
N ALA A 309 22.85 18.71 5.07
CA ALA A 309 21.74 18.99 5.99
C ALA A 309 20.40 19.28 5.29
N ASN A 310 20.43 19.63 3.99
CA ASN A 310 19.28 19.97 3.16
C ASN A 310 18.71 18.79 2.35
N GLU A 311 19.27 17.59 2.49
CA GLU A 311 18.89 16.42 1.69
C GLU A 311 17.43 16.02 1.82
N PHE A 312 16.69 16.37 2.88
CA PHE A 312 15.31 15.88 3.04
C PHE A 312 14.29 17.00 3.20
N ASN A 313 14.59 18.18 2.66
CA ASN A 313 13.76 19.37 2.82
C ASN A 313 12.36 19.25 2.25
N ASN A 314 12.09 18.28 1.37
CA ASN A 314 10.77 18.06 0.77
C ASN A 314 10.05 16.81 1.30
N LEU A 315 10.68 16.04 2.18
CA LEU A 315 10.09 14.79 2.68
C LEU A 315 8.87 15.10 3.55
N GLN A 316 7.73 14.56 3.13
CA GLN A 316 6.43 14.71 3.79
C GLN A 316 5.97 13.40 4.45
N LYS A 317 6.32 12.24 3.87
CA LYS A 317 5.91 10.93 4.41
C LYS A 317 7.10 10.03 4.70
N LEU A 318 7.08 9.40 5.87
CA LEU A 318 8.10 8.45 6.31
C LEU A 318 7.45 7.18 6.84
N SER A 319 7.92 6.03 6.35
CA SER A 319 7.54 4.71 6.85
C SER A 319 8.77 3.99 7.41
N ILE A 320 8.73 3.60 8.69
CA ILE A 320 9.77 2.81 9.37
C ILE A 320 9.22 1.42 9.65
N ILE A 321 9.78 0.41 8.99
CA ILE A 321 9.23 -0.94 8.97
C ILE A 321 10.30 -1.98 9.29
N ASN A 322 10.07 -2.81 10.31
CA ASN A 322 10.83 -4.04 10.51
C ASN A 322 10.36 -5.09 9.50
N TYR A 323 11.16 -5.29 8.46
CA TYR A 323 10.78 -6.16 7.35
C TYR A 323 10.45 -7.59 7.82
N LYS A 324 9.29 -8.12 7.37
CA LYS A 324 8.73 -9.42 7.81
C LYS A 324 8.56 -9.57 9.33
N SER A 325 8.51 -8.47 10.09
CA SER A 325 8.39 -8.49 11.55
C SER A 325 9.41 -9.40 12.23
N LYS A 326 10.69 -9.31 11.84
CA LYS A 326 11.73 -10.19 12.36
C LYS A 326 11.86 -10.03 13.89
N ASN A 327 11.64 -11.12 14.61
CA ASN A 327 11.54 -11.15 16.06
C ASN A 327 12.82 -11.62 16.79
N SER A 328 13.98 -11.64 16.13
CA SER A 328 15.24 -11.93 16.83
C SER A 328 15.50 -10.86 17.90
N SER A 329 15.98 -11.28 19.07
CA SER A 329 16.24 -10.38 20.20
C SER A 329 17.14 -9.20 19.79
N ASN A 330 18.24 -9.44 19.07
CA ASN A 330 19.12 -8.37 18.61
C ASN A 330 18.45 -7.38 17.64
N ASN A 331 17.63 -7.86 16.70
CA ASN A 331 16.92 -6.98 15.76
C ASN A 331 15.91 -6.07 16.47
N LEU A 332 15.14 -6.64 17.39
CA LEU A 332 14.19 -5.88 18.21
C LEU A 332 14.91 -4.93 19.18
N CYS A 333 16.08 -5.30 19.70
CA CYS A 333 16.91 -4.43 20.52
C CYS A 333 17.36 -3.19 19.74
N GLN A 334 17.81 -3.35 18.50
CA GLN A 334 18.15 -2.24 17.62
C GLN A 334 16.95 -1.32 17.37
N TYR A 335 15.80 -1.85 16.96
CA TYR A 335 14.60 -1.02 16.79
C TYR A 335 14.17 -0.31 18.09
N ASN A 336 14.24 -1.00 19.24
CA ASN A 336 13.98 -0.39 20.53
C ASN A 336 14.96 0.75 20.84
N TYR A 337 16.23 0.64 20.42
CA TYR A 337 17.22 1.72 20.51
C TYR A 337 16.89 2.88 19.55
N VAL A 338 16.51 2.60 18.31
CA VAL A 338 16.06 3.64 17.35
C VAL A 338 14.92 4.46 17.95
N ILE A 339 13.86 3.80 18.44
CA ILE A 339 12.68 4.45 19.03
C ILE A 339 13.05 5.24 20.28
N ASN A 340 13.81 4.65 21.20
CA ASN A 340 14.10 5.29 22.48
C ASN A 340 15.25 6.28 22.42
N CYS A 341 16.13 6.27 21.41
CA CYS A 341 17.38 7.05 21.46
C CYS A 341 17.70 7.85 20.19
N GLN A 342 17.17 7.49 19.01
CA GLN A 342 17.58 8.11 17.75
C GLN A 342 16.48 8.94 17.07
N LEU A 343 15.19 8.70 17.36
CA LEU A 343 14.09 9.38 16.67
C LEU A 343 14.20 10.90 16.67
N GLU A 344 14.60 11.52 17.79
CA GLU A 344 14.79 12.98 17.84
C GLU A 344 15.80 13.46 16.78
N SER A 345 16.95 12.81 16.67
CA SER A 345 17.97 13.15 15.68
C SER A 345 17.50 12.87 14.25
N ILE A 346 16.76 11.78 14.04
CA ILE A 346 16.16 11.43 12.75
C ILE A 346 15.14 12.48 12.33
N PHE A 347 14.21 12.84 13.19
CA PHE A 347 13.13 13.79 12.89
C PHE A 347 13.61 15.21 12.63
N ARG A 348 14.76 15.62 13.22
CA ARG A 348 15.39 16.91 12.89
C ARG A 348 15.83 17.00 11.41
N LYS A 349 16.02 15.88 10.71
CA LYS A 349 16.31 15.87 9.27
C LYS A 349 15.07 16.08 8.39
N PHE A 350 13.86 15.92 8.93
CA PHE A 350 12.61 15.90 8.15
C PHE A 350 11.66 17.04 8.54
N PRO A 351 12.01 18.31 8.29
CA PRO A 351 11.25 19.45 8.80
C PRO A 351 9.83 19.56 8.22
N LYS A 352 9.57 19.01 7.02
CA LYS A 352 8.26 19.04 6.36
C LYS A 352 7.42 17.78 6.58
N LEU A 353 7.88 16.84 7.41
CA LEU A 353 7.18 15.58 7.63
C LEU A 353 5.79 15.83 8.20
N ASP A 354 4.76 15.39 7.47
CA ASP A 354 3.36 15.50 7.85
C ASP A 354 2.66 14.14 8.03
N TYR A 355 3.30 13.05 7.62
CA TYR A 355 2.81 11.69 7.75
C TYR A 355 3.92 10.75 8.26
N LEU A 356 3.62 9.97 9.29
CA LEU A 356 4.54 9.00 9.87
C LEU A 356 3.86 7.64 10.09
N TYR A 357 4.53 6.57 9.65
CA TYR A 357 4.05 5.19 9.77
C TYR A 357 5.11 4.30 10.43
N PHE A 358 4.68 3.51 11.42
CA PHE A 358 5.50 2.49 12.08
C PHE A 358 4.87 1.10 11.98
N ASN A 359 5.67 0.10 11.62
CA ASN A 359 5.36 -1.33 11.78
C ASN A 359 6.65 -2.07 12.20
N LEU A 360 6.81 -2.36 13.48
CA LEU A 360 8.08 -2.84 14.03
C LEU A 360 8.07 -4.31 14.45
N ASN A 361 6.96 -4.87 14.89
CA ASN A 361 6.85 -6.26 15.29
C ASN A 361 5.39 -6.67 15.44
N GLU A 362 4.92 -7.54 14.55
CA GLU A 362 3.55 -8.06 14.62
C GLU A 362 3.35 -9.17 15.68
N PHE A 363 4.40 -9.58 16.40
CA PHE A 363 4.37 -10.72 17.33
C PHE A 363 4.55 -10.34 18.81
N THR A 364 3.76 -10.93 19.70
CA THR A 364 3.67 -10.60 21.14
C THR A 364 4.77 -11.15 22.07
N LYS A 365 5.93 -11.61 21.58
CA LYS A 365 6.80 -12.54 22.34
C LYS A 365 8.02 -11.97 23.09
N ASN A 366 8.18 -10.67 23.32
CA ASN A 366 9.36 -10.22 24.08
C ASN A 366 9.14 -9.06 25.05
N ASP A 367 8.88 -9.40 26.31
CA ASP A 367 8.74 -8.45 27.43
C ASP A 367 10.05 -7.74 27.80
N GLN A 368 11.19 -8.18 27.25
CA GLN A 368 12.52 -7.61 27.52
C GLN A 368 12.65 -6.16 27.02
N PHE A 369 11.91 -5.79 25.97
CA PHE A 369 12.06 -4.47 25.35
C PHE A 369 10.96 -3.53 25.83
N LYS A 370 11.38 -2.44 26.49
CA LYS A 370 10.49 -1.41 26.99
C LYS A 370 10.58 -0.14 26.15
N ILE A 371 9.44 0.25 25.60
CA ILE A 371 9.25 1.53 24.91
C ILE A 371 8.93 2.59 25.96
N ASN A 372 9.68 3.69 25.91
CA ASN A 372 9.37 4.88 26.70
C ASN A 372 8.40 5.77 25.93
N TRP A 373 7.10 5.63 26.20
CA TRP A 373 6.06 6.40 25.50
C TRP A 373 6.24 7.91 25.65
N ALA A 374 6.60 8.38 26.84
CA ALA A 374 6.81 9.81 27.09
C ALA A 374 7.93 10.36 26.19
N LYS A 375 9.06 9.64 26.10
CA LYS A 375 10.17 10.03 25.22
C LYS A 375 9.80 9.96 23.73
N PHE A 376 9.01 8.95 23.34
CA PHE A 376 8.46 8.87 21.99
C PHE A 376 7.58 10.09 21.67
N ALA A 377 6.63 10.42 22.55
CA ALA A 377 5.76 11.59 22.40
C ALA A 377 6.55 12.90 22.36
N GLU A 378 7.56 13.07 23.22
CA GLU A 378 8.50 14.21 23.20
C GLU A 378 9.22 14.33 21.86
N SER A 379 9.70 13.21 21.29
CA SER A 379 10.39 13.23 19.99
C SER A 379 9.48 13.72 18.85
N LEU A 380 8.17 13.39 18.89
CA LEU A 380 7.21 13.84 17.90
C LEU A 380 6.92 15.35 17.96
N GLN A 381 7.23 16.02 19.08
CA GLN A 381 7.05 17.47 19.19
C GLN A 381 7.99 18.25 18.27
N ILE A 382 9.07 17.62 17.77
CA ILE A 382 9.99 18.21 16.79
C ILE A 382 9.30 18.38 15.43
N LEU A 383 8.38 17.47 15.08
CA LEU A 383 7.71 17.41 13.80
C LEU A 383 6.52 18.38 13.73
N LYS A 384 6.78 19.69 13.60
CA LYS A 384 5.74 20.73 13.66
C LYS A 384 4.65 20.62 12.59
N ASN A 385 4.90 19.90 11.50
CA ASN A 385 3.95 19.71 10.40
C ASN A 385 3.18 18.39 10.46
N LEU A 386 3.45 17.53 11.45
CA LEU A 386 2.81 16.22 11.57
C LEU A 386 1.28 16.37 11.61
N LYS A 387 0.60 15.74 10.65
CA LYS A 387 -0.87 15.66 10.55
C LYS A 387 -1.37 14.26 10.86
N THR A 388 -0.64 13.25 10.43
CA THR A 388 -1.05 11.85 10.53
C THR A 388 0.05 10.99 11.13
N LEU A 389 -0.27 10.25 12.19
CA LEU A 389 0.59 9.22 12.78
C LEU A 389 -0.14 7.88 12.73
N ILE A 390 0.54 6.84 12.25
CA ILE A 390 0.04 5.47 12.25
C ILE A 390 1.04 4.56 12.94
N ILE A 391 0.58 3.86 13.98
CA ILE A 391 1.31 2.79 14.64
C ILE A 391 0.54 1.49 14.38
N TYR A 392 0.98 0.74 13.36
CA TYR A 392 0.27 -0.43 12.83
C TYR A 392 0.20 -1.57 13.84
N ASP A 393 1.32 -1.89 14.45
CA ASP A 393 1.51 -3.00 15.37
C ASP A 393 1.25 -2.60 16.83
N PHE A 394 0.45 -1.56 17.06
CA PHE A 394 0.26 -0.96 18.38
C PHE A 394 -0.15 -1.99 19.45
N PHE A 395 -1.19 -2.79 19.19
CA PHE A 395 -1.69 -3.75 20.16
C PHE A 395 -0.77 -4.97 20.37
N ASN A 396 -0.01 -5.34 19.35
CA ASN A 396 0.81 -6.56 19.38
C ASN A 396 2.22 -6.30 19.93
N TYR A 397 2.73 -5.07 19.81
CA TYR A 397 4.08 -4.72 20.24
C TYR A 397 4.14 -3.50 21.14
N TRP A 398 3.57 -2.37 20.73
CA TRP A 398 3.73 -1.13 21.49
C TRP A 398 3.08 -1.21 22.87
N LEU A 399 1.80 -1.58 22.92
CA LEU A 399 1.03 -1.66 24.16
C LEU A 399 1.67 -2.64 25.17
N PRO A 400 2.07 -3.89 24.79
CA PRO A 400 2.81 -4.78 25.69
C PRO A 400 4.21 -4.28 26.09
N SER A 401 4.89 -3.54 25.20
CA SER A 401 6.23 -3.00 25.44
C SER A 401 6.24 -1.68 26.22
N MET A 402 5.11 -1.01 26.42
CA MET A 402 5.09 0.18 27.28
C MET A 402 5.47 -0.19 28.72
N LYS A 403 6.11 0.74 29.43
CA LYS A 403 6.39 0.54 30.87
C LYS A 403 5.06 0.28 31.58
N SER A 404 5.04 -0.72 32.47
CA SER A 404 3.83 -1.32 33.09
C SER A 404 2.82 -0.34 33.69
N ASN A 405 3.22 0.89 33.96
CA ASN A 405 2.40 1.91 34.61
C ASN A 405 1.66 2.83 33.62
N GLN A 406 2.01 2.80 32.32
CA GLN A 406 1.47 3.74 31.33
C GLN A 406 0.26 3.16 30.58
N ALA A 407 0.36 1.92 30.12
CA ALA A 407 -0.72 1.24 29.41
C ALA A 407 -0.51 -0.28 29.47
N THR A 408 -1.59 -1.03 29.65
CA THR A 408 -1.63 -2.49 29.56
C THR A 408 -2.96 -2.89 28.93
N SER A 409 -3.09 -4.13 28.47
CA SER A 409 -4.39 -4.65 28.02
C SER A 409 -5.46 -4.58 29.11
N GLU A 410 -5.08 -4.66 30.38
CA GLU A 410 -6.00 -4.51 31.51
C GLU A 410 -6.49 -3.05 31.64
N ILE A 411 -5.57 -2.08 31.57
CA ILE A 411 -5.92 -0.64 31.58
C ILE A 411 -6.78 -0.29 30.36
N LEU A 412 -6.47 -0.85 29.18
CA LEU A 412 -7.21 -0.64 27.94
C LEU A 412 -8.70 -1.03 28.05
N LEU A 413 -9.04 -2.00 28.91
CA LEU A 413 -10.38 -2.56 29.04
C LEU A 413 -11.14 -2.03 30.26
N ASN A 414 -10.44 -1.83 31.38
CA ASN A 414 -11.06 -1.76 32.70
C ASN A 414 -10.82 -0.44 33.47
N ASN A 415 -10.05 0.51 32.93
CA ASN A 415 -9.69 1.76 33.63
C ASN A 415 -10.88 2.70 33.91
N CYS A 416 -11.78 2.91 32.94
CA CYS A 416 -12.91 3.84 33.04
C CYS A 416 -14.16 3.17 33.64
N LYS A 417 -14.74 3.79 34.67
CA LYS A 417 -15.89 3.27 35.42
C LYS A 417 -17.25 3.89 35.04
N CYS A 418 -17.33 4.64 33.93
CA CYS A 418 -18.62 5.22 33.51
C CYS A 418 -19.63 4.15 33.06
N VAL A 419 -20.91 4.52 33.03
CA VAL A 419 -22.02 3.64 32.65
C VAL A 419 -21.83 3.06 31.24
N GLU A 420 -21.47 3.88 30.26
CA GLU A 420 -21.25 3.44 28.86
C GLU A 420 -20.12 2.40 28.75
N CYS A 421 -18.99 2.61 29.43
CA CYS A 421 -17.89 1.66 29.45
C CYS A 421 -18.30 0.36 30.15
N ASN A 422 -19.14 0.44 31.19
CA ASN A 422 -19.65 -0.75 31.86
C ASN A 422 -20.55 -1.58 30.94
N GLN A 423 -21.46 -0.92 30.21
CA GLN A 423 -22.32 -1.58 29.21
C GLN A 423 -21.48 -2.28 28.13
N ARG A 424 -20.48 -1.59 27.57
CA ARG A 424 -19.57 -2.16 26.57
C ARG A 424 -18.74 -3.34 27.10
N ARG A 425 -18.36 -3.34 28.39
CA ARG A 425 -17.68 -4.49 29.01
C ARG A 425 -18.62 -5.68 29.19
N SER A 426 -19.87 -5.44 29.58
CA SER A 426 -20.89 -6.50 29.65
C SER A 426 -21.13 -7.13 28.27
N ALA A 427 -21.25 -6.31 27.23
CA ALA A 427 -21.33 -6.75 25.84
C ALA A 427 -20.12 -7.60 25.43
N PHE A 428 -18.91 -7.15 25.79
CA PHE A 428 -17.67 -7.89 25.51
C PHE A 428 -17.66 -9.27 26.18
N ASN A 429 -17.97 -9.35 27.48
CA ASN A 429 -18.01 -10.61 28.22
C ASN A 429 -19.07 -11.56 27.61
N SER A 430 -20.26 -11.06 27.30
CA SER A 430 -21.32 -11.85 26.65
C SER A 430 -20.89 -12.38 25.27
N MET A 431 -20.28 -11.52 24.46
CA MET A 431 -19.78 -11.90 23.13
C MET A 431 -18.65 -12.94 23.22
N ALA A 432 -17.78 -12.83 24.23
CA ALA A 432 -16.69 -13.77 24.46
C ALA A 432 -17.21 -15.15 24.91
N GLU A 433 -18.24 -15.18 25.75
CA GLU A 433 -18.90 -16.40 26.19
C GLU A 433 -19.64 -17.09 25.03
N TYR A 434 -20.34 -16.32 24.20
CA TYR A 434 -20.96 -16.81 22.97
C TYR A 434 -19.93 -17.43 22.00
N ASP A 435 -18.81 -16.74 21.78
CA ASP A 435 -17.74 -17.24 20.91
C ASP A 435 -17.12 -18.51 21.47
N ALA A 436 -16.90 -18.57 22.79
CA ALA A 436 -16.41 -19.77 23.47
C ALA A 436 -17.36 -20.96 23.33
N ALA A 437 -18.68 -20.73 23.46
CA ALA A 437 -19.70 -21.75 23.23
C ALA A 437 -19.70 -22.26 21.77
N ASN A 438 -19.32 -21.39 20.82
CA ASN A 438 -19.15 -21.71 19.41
C ASN A 438 -17.71 -22.16 19.04
N ASN A 439 -16.94 -22.66 20.00
CA ASN A 439 -15.57 -23.15 19.80
C ASN A 439 -14.58 -22.12 19.21
N TYR A 440 -14.81 -20.83 19.40
CA TYR A 440 -13.97 -19.74 18.87
C TYR A 440 -13.91 -19.70 17.34
N VAL A 441 -15.02 -20.03 16.68
CA VAL A 441 -15.15 -19.90 15.22
C VAL A 441 -15.26 -18.41 14.82
N HIS A 442 -15.49 -17.51 15.78
CA HIS A 442 -15.60 -16.07 15.57
C HIS A 442 -16.70 -15.67 14.58
N ASN A 443 -17.79 -16.45 14.55
CA ASN A 443 -18.98 -16.18 13.75
C ASN A 443 -20.08 -15.58 14.62
N PHE A 444 -20.35 -14.29 14.43
CA PHE A 444 -21.32 -13.54 15.25
C PHE A 444 -22.64 -13.26 14.52
N LYS A 445 -22.92 -13.94 13.39
CA LYS A 445 -24.15 -13.73 12.61
C LYS A 445 -25.44 -13.93 13.41
N ASN A 446 -25.42 -14.83 14.39
CA ASN A 446 -26.57 -15.15 15.25
C ASN A 446 -26.38 -14.63 16.69
N TYR A 447 -25.37 -13.79 16.93
CA TYR A 447 -25.18 -13.18 18.24
C TYR A 447 -26.21 -12.07 18.43
N THR A 448 -26.95 -12.11 19.53
CA THR A 448 -27.82 -11.02 19.97
C THR A 448 -27.27 -10.53 21.30
N GLU A 449 -26.99 -9.22 21.38
CA GLU A 449 -26.52 -8.62 22.62
C GLU A 449 -27.64 -8.70 23.68
N PRO A 450 -27.34 -9.15 24.90
CA PRO A 450 -28.34 -9.21 25.97
C PRO A 450 -28.87 -7.82 26.30
N GLU A 451 -30.19 -7.68 26.44
CA GLU A 451 -30.79 -6.45 26.98
C GLU A 451 -30.28 -6.23 28.41
N LEU A 452 -29.49 -5.17 28.61
CA LEU A 452 -29.07 -4.76 29.95
C LEU A 452 -30.27 -4.13 30.67
N SER A 453 -30.75 -4.79 31.71
CA SER A 453 -31.75 -4.19 32.61
C SER A 453 -31.16 -2.95 33.28
N ALA A 454 -31.98 -1.91 33.50
CA ALA A 454 -31.54 -0.69 34.17
C ALA A 454 -30.91 -0.94 35.56
N GLU A 455 -31.29 -2.04 36.22
CA GLU A 455 -30.76 -2.47 37.52
C GLU A 455 -29.39 -3.17 37.42
N SER A 456 -29.15 -3.95 36.36
CA SER A 456 -27.85 -4.64 36.12
C SER A 456 -26.76 -3.71 35.59
N GLY A 457 -27.13 -2.57 35.00
CA GLY A 457 -26.19 -1.58 34.45
C GLY A 457 -25.24 -0.94 35.48
N ASN A 458 -25.55 -1.03 36.78
CA ASN A 458 -24.78 -0.40 37.86
C ASN A 458 -23.67 -1.29 38.45
N GLU A 459 -23.73 -2.61 38.30
CA GLU A 459 -22.69 -3.49 38.84
C GLU A 459 -21.46 -3.46 37.94
N TYR A 460 -20.30 -3.11 38.49
CA TYR A 460 -19.05 -3.04 37.74
C TYR A 460 -18.62 -4.43 37.26
N GLN A 461 -18.64 -4.64 35.94
CA GLN A 461 -18.28 -5.91 35.29
C GLN A 461 -16.92 -5.76 34.59
N PRO A 462 -15.79 -6.16 35.22
CA PRO A 462 -14.49 -6.12 34.56
C PRO A 462 -14.36 -7.21 33.49
N ILE A 463 -13.56 -6.94 32.46
CA ILE A 463 -13.11 -7.97 31.52
C ILE A 463 -11.85 -8.60 32.09
N LEU A 464 -11.97 -9.80 32.66
CA LEU A 464 -10.82 -10.50 33.22
C LEU A 464 -10.07 -11.29 32.13
N LEU A 465 -8.83 -10.92 31.83
CA LEU A 465 -8.02 -11.57 30.77
C LEU A 465 -7.45 -12.94 31.17
N ASN A 466 -7.53 -13.32 32.44
CA ASN A 466 -7.27 -14.70 32.87
C ASN A 466 -8.37 -15.67 32.39
N LYS A 467 -9.56 -15.18 32.00
CA LYS A 467 -10.57 -15.97 31.31
C LYS A 467 -10.13 -16.17 29.86
N LYS A 468 -9.93 -17.42 29.46
CA LYS A 468 -9.51 -17.82 28.10
C LYS A 468 -10.40 -17.24 27.00
N CYS A 469 -11.72 -17.15 27.23
CA CYS A 469 -12.66 -16.60 26.27
C CYS A 469 -12.40 -15.12 25.99
N ASN A 470 -12.24 -14.32 27.04
CA ASN A 470 -11.96 -12.89 26.93
C ASN A 470 -10.63 -12.61 26.23
N ALA A 471 -9.58 -13.35 26.59
CA ALA A 471 -8.27 -13.21 25.95
C ALA A 471 -8.32 -13.55 24.45
N LYS A 472 -9.03 -14.61 24.06
CA LYS A 472 -9.21 -14.99 22.65
C LYS A 472 -10.03 -13.99 21.86
N LEU A 473 -11.15 -13.50 22.42
CA LEU A 473 -11.95 -12.48 21.75
C LEU A 473 -11.15 -11.18 21.56
N LEU A 474 -10.40 -10.75 22.57
CA LEU A 474 -9.55 -9.56 22.46
C LEU A 474 -8.54 -9.71 21.31
N TRP A 475 -7.86 -10.86 21.24
CA TRP A 475 -6.87 -11.11 20.19
C TRP A 475 -7.51 -11.16 18.80
N PHE A 476 -8.71 -11.76 18.70
CA PHE A 476 -9.49 -11.73 17.47
C PHE A 476 -9.84 -10.30 17.06
N ILE A 477 -10.33 -9.46 17.98
CA ILE A 477 -10.63 -8.05 17.71
C ILE A 477 -9.37 -7.32 17.23
N PHE A 478 -8.22 -7.48 17.90
CA PHE A 478 -6.96 -6.86 17.48
C PHE A 478 -6.54 -7.30 16.07
N SER A 479 -6.60 -8.60 15.77
CA SER A 479 -6.29 -9.12 14.43
C SER A 479 -7.22 -8.56 13.37
N GLN A 480 -8.51 -8.43 13.68
CA GLN A 480 -9.47 -7.82 12.77
C GLN A 480 -9.19 -6.34 12.55
N LEU A 481 -9.03 -5.53 13.60
CA LEU A 481 -8.69 -4.10 13.51
C LEU A 481 -7.40 -3.86 12.71
N GLN A 482 -6.38 -4.69 12.91
CA GLN A 482 -5.15 -4.65 12.13
C GLN A 482 -5.39 -4.99 10.66
N SER A 483 -6.21 -6.01 10.36
CA SER A 483 -6.56 -6.38 8.98
C SER A 483 -7.37 -5.31 8.24
N GLN A 484 -8.07 -4.42 8.95
CA GLN A 484 -8.73 -3.26 8.35
C GLN A 484 -7.75 -2.24 7.80
N GLN A 485 -6.53 -2.17 8.34
CA GLN A 485 -5.53 -1.25 7.82
C GLN A 485 -5.03 -1.69 6.42
N PHE A 486 -5.06 -2.99 6.10
CA PHE A 486 -4.50 -3.52 4.85
C PHE A 486 -5.24 -4.77 4.32
N LYS A 487 -5.87 -4.68 3.15
CA LYS A 487 -6.26 -5.85 2.32
C LYS A 487 -5.48 -5.93 1.02
N GLN A 488 -4.14 -5.85 1.04
CA GLN A 488 -3.34 -6.06 -0.18
C GLN A 488 -2.04 -6.87 0.04
N SER A 489 -1.64 -7.58 -1.02
CA SER A 489 -0.49 -8.49 -1.11
C SER A 489 0.83 -7.73 -1.39
N PRO A 490 1.99 -8.24 -0.92
CA PRO A 490 3.30 -7.55 -0.96
C PRO A 490 3.90 -7.21 -2.33
N ILE A 491 3.37 -7.70 -3.47
CA ILE A 491 3.93 -7.37 -4.80
C ILE A 491 3.81 -5.87 -5.12
N TYR A 492 2.73 -5.24 -4.65
CA TYR A 492 2.51 -3.81 -4.78
C TYR A 492 2.66 -3.20 -3.40
N SER A 493 3.91 -3.02 -2.96
CA SER A 493 4.12 -2.38 -1.66
C SER A 493 3.65 -0.93 -1.74
N MET A 494 2.44 -0.69 -1.26
CA MET A 494 1.96 0.60 -0.76
C MET A 494 1.87 1.74 -1.79
N ASN A 495 0.92 1.64 -2.72
CA ASN A 495 0.18 2.85 -3.09
C ASN A 495 -0.97 2.99 -2.07
N LEU A 496 -0.83 3.93 -1.13
CA LEU A 496 -1.76 4.11 0.00
C LEU A 496 -3.23 4.33 -0.45
N SER A 497 -3.43 4.71 -1.72
CA SER A 497 -4.74 4.90 -2.34
C SER A 497 -5.58 3.62 -2.44
N TYR A 498 -5.00 2.42 -2.30
CA TYR A 498 -5.73 1.16 -2.48
C TYR A 498 -6.13 0.45 -1.17
N PHE A 499 -6.07 1.15 -0.02
CA PHE A 499 -6.54 0.61 1.26
C PHE A 499 -8.07 0.64 1.39
N ARG A 500 -8.61 -0.34 2.11
CA ARG A 500 -10.05 -0.41 2.43
C ARG A 500 -10.21 -0.15 3.92
N GLU A 501 -10.65 1.05 4.31
CA GLU A 501 -11.17 1.28 5.66
C GLU A 501 -12.57 0.68 5.76
N ASP A 502 -12.79 -0.24 6.69
CA ASP A 502 -14.13 -0.68 7.06
C ASP A 502 -14.49 -0.04 8.41
N LYS A 503 -15.25 1.06 8.41
CA LYS A 503 -15.36 1.94 9.59
C LYS A 503 -16.23 1.37 10.72
N GLU A 504 -16.94 0.26 10.51
CA GLU A 504 -18.02 -0.16 11.41
C GLU A 504 -17.68 -1.37 12.30
N LEU A 505 -16.52 -1.99 12.14
CA LEU A 505 -16.21 -3.22 12.86
C LEU A 505 -15.91 -2.98 14.34
N PHE A 506 -16.66 -3.65 15.23
CA PHE A 506 -16.48 -3.56 16.69
C PHE A 506 -16.47 -2.13 17.24
N SER A 507 -17.22 -1.21 16.64
CA SER A 507 -17.24 0.23 17.02
C SER A 507 -17.39 0.44 18.53
N GLN A 508 -18.25 -0.33 19.19
CA GLN A 508 -18.42 -0.28 20.65
C GLN A 508 -17.15 -0.61 21.44
N PHE A 509 -16.33 -1.57 20.99
CA PHE A 509 -15.08 -1.92 21.66
C PHE A 509 -13.98 -0.92 21.31
N GLN A 510 -14.00 -0.35 20.10
CA GLN A 510 -13.09 0.75 19.78
C GLN A 510 -13.32 1.95 20.70
N GLU A 511 -14.58 2.33 20.93
CA GLU A 511 -14.93 3.41 21.86
C GLU A 511 -14.60 3.06 23.32
N LEU A 512 -14.71 1.78 23.71
CA LEU A 512 -14.21 1.31 25.00
C LEU A 512 -12.69 1.57 25.11
N PHE A 513 -11.89 1.15 24.12
CA PHE A 513 -10.43 1.31 24.15
C PHE A 513 -9.99 2.77 24.15
N LYS A 514 -10.66 3.62 23.35
CA LYS A 514 -10.48 5.08 23.32
C LYS A 514 -10.65 5.70 24.70
N HIS A 515 -11.78 5.45 25.35
CA HIS A 515 -12.10 6.07 26.63
C HIS A 515 -11.20 5.57 27.78
N ASN A 516 -10.81 4.29 27.76
CA ASN A 516 -10.03 3.70 28.83
C ASN A 516 -8.53 4.07 28.80
N CYS A 517 -7.93 4.19 27.61
CA CYS A 517 -6.48 4.37 27.49
C CYS A 517 -6.06 5.20 26.27
N LEU A 518 -6.60 4.91 25.08
CA LEU A 518 -6.01 5.45 23.84
C LEU A 518 -6.17 6.97 23.71
N ASN A 519 -7.27 7.56 24.20
CA ASN A 519 -7.44 9.02 24.16
C ASN A 519 -6.35 9.74 24.96
N ASN A 520 -5.93 9.18 26.11
CA ASN A 520 -4.85 9.76 26.90
C ASN A 520 -3.51 9.69 26.16
N LEU A 521 -3.21 8.53 25.56
CA LEU A 521 -1.99 8.36 24.74
C LEU A 521 -1.97 9.31 23.53
N CYS A 522 -3.12 9.48 22.86
CA CYS A 522 -3.27 10.45 21.76
C CYS A 522 -3.09 11.89 22.25
N ASN A 523 -3.60 12.22 23.45
CA ASN A 523 -3.42 13.55 24.04
C ASN A 523 -1.94 13.82 24.37
N ASP A 524 -1.19 12.84 24.89
CA ASP A 524 0.25 12.98 25.15
C ASP A 524 1.02 13.41 23.88
N ILE A 525 0.64 12.85 22.73
CA ILE A 525 1.21 13.23 21.42
C ILE A 525 0.76 14.64 21.02
N LYS A 526 -0.53 14.96 21.19
CA LYS A 526 -1.13 16.24 20.77
C LYS A 526 -0.63 17.44 21.59
N ILE A 527 -0.31 17.28 22.89
CA ILE A 527 0.12 18.37 23.80
C ILE A 527 1.27 19.22 23.23
N GLY A 528 2.21 18.62 22.49
CA GLY A 528 3.31 19.35 21.84
C GLY A 528 3.20 19.47 20.31
N ASN A 529 2.12 18.93 19.73
CA ASN A 529 1.94 18.84 18.29
C ASN A 529 0.46 19.06 17.89
N ASN A 530 -0.02 20.29 18.09
CA ASN A 530 -1.40 20.69 17.82
C ASN A 530 -1.85 20.50 16.36
N ASN A 531 -0.92 20.31 15.42
CA ASN A 531 -1.23 20.06 14.02
C ASN A 531 -1.60 18.60 13.73
N THR A 532 -1.36 17.68 14.68
CA THR A 532 -1.65 16.24 14.50
C THR A 532 -3.16 16.01 14.57
N LYS A 533 -3.76 15.79 13.40
CA LYS A 533 -5.21 15.63 13.24
C LYS A 533 -5.65 14.18 13.42
N THR A 534 -4.83 13.24 12.94
CA THR A 534 -5.20 11.83 12.86
C THR A 534 -4.14 10.98 13.54
N ILE A 535 -4.52 10.23 14.58
CA ILE A 535 -3.64 9.26 15.22
C ILE A 535 -4.31 7.89 15.12
N ASN A 536 -3.68 6.96 14.41
CA ASN A 536 -4.15 5.59 14.27
C ASN A 536 -3.27 4.64 15.10
N LEU A 537 -3.87 4.04 16.13
CA LEU A 537 -3.24 3.04 17.00
C LEU A 537 -3.85 1.67 16.70
N GLY A 538 -3.17 0.84 15.91
CA GLY A 538 -3.56 -0.54 15.65
C GLY A 538 -4.92 -0.72 14.97
N GLY A 539 -5.36 0.25 14.17
CA GLY A 539 -6.65 0.27 13.47
C GLY A 539 -7.64 1.27 14.04
N ILE A 540 -7.42 1.77 15.26
CA ILE A 540 -8.32 2.73 15.91
C ILE A 540 -7.84 4.16 15.65
N VAL A 541 -8.68 4.93 14.97
CA VAL A 541 -8.41 6.33 14.63
C VAL A 541 -9.00 7.28 15.67
N ASN A 542 -8.18 8.20 16.17
CA ASN A 542 -8.57 9.34 17.01
C ASN A 542 -8.41 10.67 16.28
#